data_AF-A0AAW6CYV6-F1
#
_entry.id   AF-A0AAW6CYV6-F1
#
_cell.length_a   1.000
_cell.length_b   1.000
_cell.length_c   1.000
_cell.angle_alpha   90.00
_cell.angle_beta   90.00
_cell.angle_gamma   90.00
#
_symmetry.space_group_name_H-M   'P 1'
#
loop_
_entity.id
_entity.type
_entity.pdbx_description
1 polymer ?
#
loop_
_entity_poly.entity_id
_entity_poly.type
_entity_poly.pdbx_seq_one_letter_code
_entity_poly.pdbx_strand_id
1 'polypeptide(L)'
;MSTYSLSQPCPHSIEVGGICYTLNLSFDRVLSAFEILSKNELDDIDLFDIIFDWLVVAPKVRKLAARAEVVKEIFDKLINFDKNTSDTEAETISFEQDAPFIYAAFRQSYGIDLFKEQGKLQWWEFVALLGALPSDTRLCDIIDIRTRPVPAPNGKNQEQISALLKLKAQYAIKNPVNKQSAQDGWERLWGILEKQAEER
;
A
#
# COMPACT_ATOMS: atom_id res chain seq x y z
N MET A 1 -13.79 10.41 6.31
CA MET A 1 -15.09 10.10 5.66
C MET A 1 -14.76 9.30 4.41
N SER A 2 -15.21 8.06 4.30
CA SER A 2 -14.98 7.24 3.11
C SER A 2 -15.67 7.87 1.90
N THR A 3 -14.90 8.20 0.87
CA THR A 3 -15.33 8.87 -0.38
C THR A 3 -15.96 7.91 -1.39
N TYR A 4 -16.38 6.70 -0.98
CA TYR A 4 -16.85 5.65 -1.89
C TYR A 4 -18.34 5.42 -1.78
N SER A 5 -19.02 5.45 -2.93
CA SER A 5 -20.41 5.05 -3.07
C SER A 5 -20.52 4.02 -4.19
N LEU A 6 -21.24 2.92 -3.94
CA LEU A 6 -21.61 1.94 -4.97
C LEU A 6 -22.50 2.55 -6.08
N SER A 7 -23.06 3.73 -5.82
CA SER A 7 -23.86 4.48 -6.81
C SER A 7 -23.02 5.32 -7.77
N GLN A 8 -21.70 5.41 -7.57
CA GLN A 8 -20.78 6.18 -8.41
C GLN A 8 -19.80 5.22 -9.09
N PRO A 9 -19.40 5.47 -10.35
CA PRO A 9 -18.35 4.70 -10.98
C PRO A 9 -17.02 4.91 -10.20
N CYS A 10 -16.20 3.87 -10.17
CA CYS A 10 -14.84 3.98 -9.62
C CYS A 10 -14.09 5.17 -10.27
N PRO A 11 -13.29 5.94 -9.50
CA PRO A 11 -12.50 7.02 -10.05
C PRO A 11 -11.42 6.46 -10.98
N HIS A 12 -11.72 6.42 -12.28
CA HIS A 12 -10.77 6.12 -13.36
C HIS A 12 -10.14 7.40 -13.93
N SER A 13 -10.37 8.54 -13.29
CA SER A 13 -9.83 9.81 -13.71
C SER A 13 -9.62 10.78 -12.56
N ILE A 14 -8.70 11.73 -12.75
CA ILE A 14 -8.46 12.85 -11.84
C ILE A 14 -8.23 14.13 -12.64
N GLU A 15 -8.74 15.25 -12.13
CA GLU A 15 -8.48 16.58 -12.72
C GLU A 15 -7.39 17.29 -11.91
N VAL A 16 -6.32 17.68 -12.60
CA VAL A 16 -5.17 18.39 -12.01
C VAL A 16 -4.75 19.50 -12.97
N GLY A 17 -4.65 20.74 -12.48
CA GLY A 17 -4.29 21.89 -13.32
C GLY A 17 -5.23 22.12 -14.52
N GLY A 18 -6.51 21.75 -14.41
CA GLY A 18 -7.50 21.85 -15.50
C GLY A 18 -7.37 20.77 -16.59
N ILE A 19 -6.53 19.76 -16.38
CA ILE A 19 -6.38 18.61 -17.28
C ILE A 19 -6.98 17.37 -16.61
N CYS A 20 -7.86 16.66 -17.33
CA CYS A 20 -8.43 15.40 -16.89
C CYS A 20 -7.53 14.23 -17.34
N TYR A 21 -6.97 13.51 -16.37
CA TYR A 21 -6.12 12.34 -16.59
C TYR A 21 -6.93 11.06 -16.38
N THR A 22 -6.89 10.15 -17.36
CA THR A 22 -7.36 8.77 -17.24
C THR A 22 -6.31 7.92 -16.54
N LEU A 23 -6.74 7.13 -15.56
CA LEU A 23 -5.88 6.39 -14.66
C LEU A 23 -6.08 4.88 -14.80
N ASN A 24 -5.03 4.13 -14.51
CA ASN A 24 -5.13 2.71 -14.18
C ASN A 24 -4.51 2.50 -12.79
N LEU A 25 -5.39 2.39 -11.79
CA LEU A 25 -5.02 2.17 -10.39
C LEU A 25 -5.27 0.72 -9.99
N SER A 26 -4.97 -0.24 -10.88
CA SER A 26 -5.03 -1.64 -10.51
C SER A 26 -4.05 -1.96 -9.38
N PHE A 27 -4.38 -2.95 -8.55
CA PHE A 27 -3.64 -3.21 -7.32
C PHE A 27 -2.15 -3.45 -7.56
N ASP A 28 -1.79 -4.16 -8.62
CA ASP A 28 -0.42 -4.47 -9.00
C ASP A 28 0.40 -3.22 -9.36
N ARG A 29 -0.22 -2.23 -10.01
CA ARG A 29 0.44 -0.97 -10.38
C ARG A 29 0.67 -0.10 -9.15
N VAL A 30 -0.31 -0.06 -8.25
CA VAL A 30 -0.20 0.68 -6.98
C VAL A 30 0.83 0.03 -6.06
N LEU A 31 0.84 -1.30 -5.93
CA LEU A 31 1.88 -2.02 -5.19
C LEU A 31 3.28 -1.77 -5.78
N SER A 32 3.42 -1.82 -7.11
CA SER A 32 4.69 -1.51 -7.78
C SER A 32 5.16 -0.08 -7.46
N ALA A 33 4.24 0.88 -7.41
CA ALA A 33 4.54 2.26 -7.02
C ALA A 33 5.01 2.35 -5.55
N PHE A 34 4.37 1.64 -4.62
CA PHE A 34 4.85 1.59 -3.23
C PHE A 34 6.23 0.94 -3.10
N GLU A 35 6.47 -0.16 -3.81
CA GLU A 35 7.76 -0.85 -3.79
C GLU A 35 8.89 0.07 -4.26
N ILE A 36 8.69 0.80 -5.36
CA ILE A 36 9.73 1.68 -5.88
C ILE A 36 9.93 2.92 -4.99
N LEU A 37 8.86 3.44 -4.38
CA LEU A 37 8.95 4.52 -3.36
C LEU A 37 9.72 4.08 -2.11
N SER A 38 9.67 2.80 -1.75
CA SER A 38 10.39 2.26 -0.59
C SER A 38 11.88 2.00 -0.86
N LYS A 39 12.29 1.90 -2.13
CA LYS A 39 13.66 1.63 -2.55
C LYS A 39 14.38 2.96 -2.81
N ASN A 40 15.29 3.36 -1.92
CA ASN A 40 16.15 4.55 -2.07
C ASN A 40 17.26 4.37 -3.15
N GLU A 41 16.94 3.79 -4.30
CA GLU A 41 17.94 3.38 -5.32
C GLU A 41 17.89 4.21 -6.61
N LEU A 42 16.90 5.09 -6.77
CA LEU A 42 16.74 5.94 -7.95
C LEU A 42 16.77 7.42 -7.58
N ASP A 43 17.22 8.27 -8.51
CA ASP A 43 17.06 9.71 -8.37
C ASP A 43 15.57 10.07 -8.41
N ASP A 44 15.14 10.89 -7.46
CA ASP A 44 13.75 11.27 -7.19
C ASP A 44 12.94 11.67 -8.43
N ILE A 45 13.59 12.34 -9.38
CA ILE A 45 12.98 12.83 -10.62
C ILE A 45 12.55 11.67 -11.52
N ASP A 46 13.40 10.65 -11.67
CA ASP A 46 13.11 9.47 -12.50
C ASP A 46 11.98 8.64 -11.88
N LEU A 47 11.86 8.66 -10.54
CA LEU A 47 10.84 7.93 -9.81
C LEU A 47 9.42 8.44 -10.13
N PHE A 48 9.20 9.76 -10.06
CA PHE A 48 7.91 10.35 -10.39
C PHE A 48 7.53 10.12 -11.84
N ASP A 49 8.51 10.12 -12.75
CA ASP A 49 8.29 9.81 -14.16
C ASP A 49 7.82 8.37 -14.34
N ILE A 50 8.48 7.41 -13.70
CA ILE A 50 8.10 5.98 -13.76
C ILE A 50 6.69 5.78 -13.17
N ILE A 51 6.41 6.33 -11.99
CA ILE A 51 5.12 6.19 -11.32
C ILE A 51 4.01 6.85 -12.14
N PHE A 52 4.24 8.06 -12.67
CA PHE A 52 3.31 8.71 -13.59
C PHE A 52 3.04 7.81 -14.79
N ASP A 53 4.08 7.24 -15.39
CA ASP A 53 3.92 6.43 -16.58
C ASP A 53 3.19 5.10 -16.33
N TRP A 54 3.29 4.56 -15.12
CA TRP A 54 2.49 3.44 -14.66
C TRP A 54 1.04 3.81 -14.36
N LEU A 55 0.76 4.85 -13.58
CA LEU A 55 -0.59 5.13 -13.09
C LEU A 55 -1.47 5.89 -14.10
N VAL A 56 -0.88 6.70 -14.97
CA VAL A 56 -1.60 7.55 -15.92
C VAL A 56 -1.62 6.92 -17.31
N VAL A 57 -2.82 6.68 -17.85
CA VAL A 57 -3.02 6.18 -19.22
C VAL A 57 -2.91 7.32 -20.23
N ALA A 58 -3.63 8.42 -20.00
CA ALA A 58 -3.63 9.60 -20.88
C ALA A 58 -4.19 10.85 -20.15
N PRO A 59 -3.84 12.09 -20.58
CA PRO A 59 -2.79 12.40 -21.54
C PRO A 59 -1.40 12.22 -20.91
N LYS A 60 -0.42 11.87 -21.75
CA LYS A 60 0.99 11.88 -21.34
C LYS A 60 1.53 13.29 -21.48
N VAL A 61 1.93 13.89 -20.36
CA VAL A 61 2.58 15.21 -20.33
C VAL A 61 4.10 15.04 -20.25
N ARG A 62 4.87 15.99 -20.79
CA ARG A 62 6.35 15.96 -20.76
C ARG A 62 6.96 16.75 -19.59
N LYS A 63 6.20 17.68 -19.00
CA LYS A 63 6.72 18.56 -17.94
C LYS A 63 6.80 17.80 -16.62
N LEU A 64 8.02 17.62 -16.10
CA LEU A 64 8.29 16.91 -14.84
C LEU A 64 7.45 17.42 -13.66
N ALA A 65 7.40 18.75 -13.47
CA ALA A 65 6.61 19.36 -12.40
C ALA A 65 5.12 18.99 -12.46
N ALA A 66 4.54 18.92 -13.67
CA ALA A 66 3.14 18.53 -13.84
C ALA A 66 2.93 17.03 -13.55
N ARG A 67 3.91 16.18 -13.90
CA ARG A 67 3.86 14.75 -13.59
C ARG A 67 3.89 14.51 -12.08
N ALA A 68 4.80 15.18 -11.37
CA ALA A 68 4.90 15.10 -9.92
C ALA A 68 3.61 15.57 -9.22
N GLU A 69 3.03 16.68 -9.68
CA GLU A 69 1.75 17.19 -9.17
C GLU A 69 0.61 16.17 -9.37
N VAL A 70 0.52 15.55 -10.55
CA VAL A 70 -0.48 14.52 -10.83
C VAL A 70 -0.30 13.29 -9.95
N VAL A 71 0.93 12.78 -9.82
CA VAL A 71 1.21 11.64 -8.95
C VAL A 71 0.81 11.97 -7.51
N LYS A 72 1.13 13.18 -7.02
CA LYS A 72 0.70 13.63 -5.69
C LYS A 72 -0.80 13.61 -5.51
N GLU A 73 -1.53 14.19 -6.43
CA GLU A 73 -2.99 14.23 -6.38
C GLU A 73 -3.61 12.83 -6.42
N ILE A 74 -3.03 11.90 -7.20
CA ILE A 74 -3.43 10.49 -7.20
C ILE A 74 -3.22 9.87 -5.81
N PHE A 75 -2.03 10.05 -5.21
CA PHE A 75 -1.74 9.47 -3.89
C PHE A 75 -2.62 10.07 -2.79
N ASP A 76 -2.75 11.39 -2.72
CA ASP A 76 -3.52 12.09 -1.68
C ASP A 76 -5.03 11.82 -1.77
N LYS A 77 -5.59 11.71 -2.99
CA LYS A 77 -7.05 11.59 -3.18
C LYS A 77 -7.54 10.17 -3.45
N LEU A 78 -6.74 9.32 -4.10
CA LEU A 78 -7.18 8.05 -4.69
C LEU A 78 -6.45 6.80 -4.18
N ILE A 79 -5.34 6.93 -3.45
CA ILE A 79 -4.60 5.78 -2.91
C ILE A 79 -4.56 5.80 -1.38
N ASN A 80 -4.22 6.94 -0.76
CA ASN A 80 -4.15 7.11 0.68
C ASN A 80 -5.55 7.30 1.28
N PHE A 81 -6.32 6.22 1.37
CA PHE A 81 -7.66 6.23 1.95
C PHE A 81 -7.74 6.44 3.44
N ASP A 82 -6.61 6.49 4.13
CA ASP A 82 -6.65 6.74 5.56
C ASP A 82 -5.39 7.44 6.09
N LYS A 83 -5.42 8.78 6.11
CA LYS A 83 -4.60 9.56 7.05
C LYS A 83 -5.08 9.38 8.50
N ASN A 84 -6.14 8.61 8.80
CA ASN A 84 -6.70 8.44 10.16
C ASN A 84 -6.49 7.07 10.80
N THR A 85 -5.75 6.13 10.20
CA THR A 85 -5.27 4.95 10.97
C THR A 85 -4.04 5.37 11.78
N SER A 86 -4.33 5.84 13.00
CA SER A 86 -3.43 6.28 14.08
C SER A 86 -1.97 5.84 13.98
N ASP A 87 -1.06 6.78 14.24
CA ASP A 87 0.41 6.70 14.32
C ASP A 87 1.00 5.66 15.31
N THR A 88 0.20 4.75 15.83
CA THR A 88 0.57 3.82 16.92
C THR A 88 0.33 2.34 16.64
N GLU A 89 -0.30 1.96 15.51
CA GLU A 89 -0.49 0.54 15.17
C GLU A 89 0.69 0.02 14.34
N ALA A 90 1.44 -0.92 14.91
CA ALA A 90 2.51 -1.63 14.22
C ALA A 90 1.97 -2.27 12.93
N GLU A 91 2.77 -2.20 11.85
CA GLU A 91 2.43 -2.78 10.56
C GLU A 91 2.12 -4.28 10.72
N THR A 92 0.88 -4.67 10.43
CA THR A 92 0.38 -6.04 10.65
C THR A 92 0.54 -6.92 9.41
N ILE A 93 0.68 -6.31 8.23
CA ILE A 93 0.77 -6.94 6.92
C ILE A 93 1.94 -6.31 6.16
N SER A 94 2.82 -7.13 5.59
CA SER A 94 3.82 -6.71 4.61
C SER A 94 3.41 -7.27 3.26
N PHE A 95 3.12 -6.40 2.28
CA PHE A 95 2.71 -6.85 0.95
C PHE A 95 3.76 -7.72 0.24
N GLU A 96 5.05 -7.51 0.51
CA GLU A 96 6.14 -8.32 -0.03
C GLU A 96 6.27 -9.66 0.71
N GLN A 97 6.43 -9.62 2.05
CA GLN A 97 6.64 -10.84 2.84
C GLN A 97 5.40 -11.74 2.85
N ASP A 98 4.20 -11.15 2.84
CA ASP A 98 2.94 -11.88 2.94
C ASP A 98 2.28 -12.14 1.58
N ALA A 99 2.92 -11.78 0.45
CA ALA A 99 2.37 -11.99 -0.90
C ALA A 99 1.81 -13.41 -1.12
N PRO A 100 2.48 -14.51 -0.71
CA PRO A 100 1.93 -15.86 -0.88
C PRO A 100 0.65 -16.09 -0.07
N PHE A 101 0.56 -15.52 1.14
CA PHE A 101 -0.60 -15.65 2.02
C PHE A 101 -1.77 -14.78 1.56
N ILE A 102 -1.49 -13.56 1.06
CA ILE A 102 -2.48 -12.70 0.42
C ILE A 102 -3.07 -13.42 -0.80
N TYR A 103 -2.22 -13.94 -1.68
CA TYR A 103 -2.68 -14.72 -2.84
C TYR A 103 -3.55 -15.91 -2.43
N ALA A 104 -3.08 -16.73 -1.48
CA ALA A 104 -3.85 -17.88 -1.00
C ALA A 104 -5.19 -17.46 -0.37
N ALA A 105 -5.22 -16.38 0.41
CA ALA A 105 -6.44 -15.88 1.04
C ALA A 105 -7.47 -15.38 0.01
N PHE A 106 -7.03 -14.70 -1.06
CA PHE A 106 -7.93 -14.30 -2.15
C PHE A 106 -8.48 -15.51 -2.93
N ARG A 107 -7.63 -16.51 -3.20
CA ARG A 107 -8.05 -17.77 -3.83
C ARG A 107 -9.08 -18.51 -2.97
N GLN A 108 -8.84 -18.61 -1.65
CA GLN A 108 -9.72 -19.30 -0.70
C GLN A 108 -11.06 -18.56 -0.52
N SER A 109 -11.01 -17.25 -0.27
CA SER A 109 -12.17 -16.49 0.19
C SER A 109 -13.10 -16.07 -0.95
N TYR A 110 -12.53 -15.75 -2.11
CA TYR A 110 -13.26 -15.13 -3.21
C TYR A 110 -13.12 -15.87 -4.54
N GLY A 111 -12.24 -16.88 -4.62
CA GLY A 111 -11.92 -17.55 -5.88
C GLY A 111 -11.15 -16.67 -6.87
N ILE A 112 -10.63 -15.51 -6.42
CA ILE A 112 -9.94 -14.51 -7.25
C ILE A 112 -8.48 -14.91 -7.45
N ASP A 113 -8.05 -15.02 -8.70
CA ASP A 113 -6.64 -15.22 -9.07
C ASP A 113 -5.96 -13.87 -9.30
N LEU A 114 -5.24 -13.37 -8.29
CA LEU A 114 -4.60 -12.05 -8.36
C LEU A 114 -3.64 -11.91 -9.56
N PHE A 115 -2.99 -12.98 -10.01
CA PHE A 115 -2.13 -12.91 -11.19
C PHE A 115 -2.92 -12.71 -12.48
N LYS A 116 -4.16 -13.22 -12.57
CA LYS A 116 -5.05 -12.97 -13.73
C LYS A 116 -5.75 -11.61 -13.68
N GLU A 117 -5.82 -11.02 -12.50
CA GLU A 117 -6.45 -9.73 -12.25
C GLU A 117 -5.48 -8.53 -12.31
N GLN A 118 -4.19 -8.77 -12.59
CA GLN A 118 -3.23 -7.69 -12.84
C GLN A 118 -3.72 -6.77 -13.97
N GLY A 119 -3.66 -5.46 -13.74
CA GLY A 119 -4.18 -4.44 -14.65
C GLY A 119 -5.70 -4.25 -14.64
N LYS A 120 -6.46 -5.03 -13.85
CA LYS A 120 -7.94 -5.04 -13.86
C LYS A 120 -8.55 -4.74 -12.50
N LEU A 121 -8.19 -5.50 -11.46
CA LEU A 121 -8.74 -5.34 -10.12
C LEU A 121 -8.26 -4.02 -9.53
N GLN A 122 -9.19 -3.11 -9.25
CA GLN A 122 -8.85 -1.76 -8.80
C GLN A 122 -8.33 -1.77 -7.37
N TRP A 123 -7.44 -0.84 -7.04
CA TRP A 123 -6.80 -0.74 -5.73
C TRP A 123 -7.80 -0.72 -4.57
N TRP A 124 -8.89 0.05 -4.70
CA TRP A 124 -9.90 0.14 -3.66
C TRP A 124 -10.65 -1.19 -3.46
N GLU A 125 -10.92 -1.95 -4.54
CA GLU A 125 -11.54 -3.28 -4.47
C GLU A 125 -10.61 -4.25 -3.76
N PHE A 126 -9.34 -4.23 -4.14
CA PHE A 126 -8.31 -5.04 -3.49
C PHE A 126 -8.21 -4.75 -2.00
N VAL A 127 -8.15 -3.48 -1.58
CA VAL A 127 -8.08 -3.08 -0.16
C VAL A 127 -9.36 -3.49 0.58
N ALA A 128 -10.53 -3.30 -0.01
CA ALA A 128 -11.81 -3.70 0.58
C ALA A 128 -11.89 -5.22 0.79
N LEU A 129 -11.49 -6.00 -0.20
CA LEU A 129 -11.46 -7.47 -0.14
C LEU A 129 -10.41 -7.97 0.88
N LEU A 130 -9.25 -7.34 0.94
CA LEU A 130 -8.19 -7.66 1.89
C LEU A 130 -8.63 -7.37 3.34
N GLY A 131 -9.28 -6.22 3.57
CA GLY A 131 -9.80 -5.83 4.89
C GLY A 131 -10.99 -6.67 5.37
N ALA A 132 -11.69 -7.35 4.45
CA ALA A 132 -12.85 -8.20 4.75
C ALA A 132 -12.53 -9.71 4.71
N LEU A 133 -11.25 -10.09 4.77
CA LEU A 133 -10.87 -11.50 4.73
C LEU A 133 -11.49 -12.30 5.90
N PRO A 134 -11.99 -13.52 5.64
CA PRO A 134 -12.42 -14.45 6.67
C PRO A 134 -11.30 -14.79 7.67
N SER A 135 -11.67 -14.96 8.94
CA SER A 135 -10.73 -15.24 10.03
C SER A 135 -10.03 -16.60 9.91
N ASP A 136 -10.57 -17.53 9.11
CA ASP A 136 -10.02 -18.87 8.86
C ASP A 136 -8.98 -18.91 7.73
N THR A 137 -8.50 -17.74 7.28
CA THR A 137 -7.41 -17.65 6.31
C THR A 137 -6.05 -17.70 7.00
N ARG A 138 -5.05 -18.25 6.31
CA ARG A 138 -3.68 -18.30 6.84
C ARG A 138 -3.09 -16.90 7.08
N LEU A 139 -3.52 -15.91 6.31
CA LEU A 139 -3.10 -14.52 6.52
C LEU A 139 -3.65 -13.98 7.84
N CYS A 140 -4.93 -14.20 8.14
CA CYS A 140 -5.53 -13.80 9.42
C CYS A 140 -4.86 -14.48 10.62
N ASP A 141 -4.49 -15.76 10.52
CA ASP A 141 -3.69 -16.43 11.56
C ASP A 141 -2.35 -15.73 11.82
N ILE A 142 -1.65 -15.34 10.75
CA ILE A 142 -0.35 -14.67 10.85
C ILE A 142 -0.50 -13.29 11.48
N ILE A 143 -1.52 -12.53 11.08
CA ILE A 143 -1.85 -11.22 11.67
C ILE A 143 -2.17 -11.38 13.16
N ASP A 144 -2.97 -12.37 13.55
CA ASP A 144 -3.24 -12.68 14.95
C ASP A 144 -1.96 -13.06 15.71
N ILE A 145 -1.10 -13.92 15.16
CA ILE A 145 0.19 -14.25 15.78
C ILE A 145 1.03 -12.99 16.02
N ARG A 146 1.08 -12.06 15.06
CA ARG A 146 1.85 -10.80 15.16
C ARG A 146 1.28 -9.87 16.23
N THR A 147 -0.04 -9.69 16.26
CA THR A 147 -0.71 -8.69 17.13
C THR A 147 -1.03 -9.20 18.53
N ARG A 148 -1.21 -10.52 18.71
CA ARG A 148 -1.60 -11.12 19.99
C ARG A 148 -0.62 -10.76 21.11
N PRO A 149 -1.08 -10.21 22.24
CA PRO A 149 -0.21 -9.90 23.36
C PRO A 149 0.38 -11.19 23.95
N VAL A 150 1.63 -11.12 24.40
CA VAL A 150 2.24 -12.23 25.15
C VAL A 150 1.62 -12.25 26.55
N PRO A 151 1.01 -13.38 26.98
CA PRO A 151 0.35 -13.44 28.27
C PRO A 151 1.36 -13.30 29.43
N ALA A 152 0.93 -12.69 30.54
CA ALA A 152 1.78 -12.54 31.71
C ALA A 152 2.15 -13.92 32.30
N PRO A 153 3.42 -14.14 32.69
CA PRO A 153 3.83 -15.40 33.33
C PRO A 153 3.03 -15.68 34.61
N ASN A 154 2.41 -16.86 34.71
CA ASN A 154 1.66 -17.29 35.89
C ASN A 154 2.22 -18.59 36.51
N GLY A 155 3.42 -19.00 36.09
CA GLY A 155 4.09 -20.23 36.51
C GLY A 155 3.62 -21.50 35.78
N LYS A 156 2.45 -21.49 35.12
CA LYS A 156 1.89 -22.65 34.40
C LYS A 156 1.87 -22.48 32.88
N ASN A 157 2.06 -21.25 32.38
CA ASN A 157 1.96 -20.90 30.96
C ASN A 157 3.32 -20.71 30.26
N GLN A 158 4.42 -21.17 30.85
CA GLN A 158 5.77 -20.98 30.29
C GLN A 158 5.91 -21.61 28.89
N GLU A 159 5.38 -22.82 28.69
CA GLU A 159 5.39 -23.48 27.38
C GLU A 159 4.59 -22.70 26.35
N GLN A 160 3.40 -22.22 26.70
CA GLN A 160 2.54 -21.42 25.82
C GLN A 160 3.21 -20.10 25.42
N ILE A 161 3.83 -19.40 26.38
CA ILE A 161 4.61 -18.18 26.13
C ILE A 161 5.76 -18.48 25.17
N SER A 162 6.53 -19.55 25.42
CA SER A 162 7.66 -19.93 24.57
C SER A 162 7.23 -20.27 23.13
N ALA A 163 6.09 -20.96 22.97
CA ALA A 163 5.55 -21.32 21.66
C ALA A 163 5.08 -20.08 20.90
N LEU A 164 4.37 -19.16 21.57
CA LEU A 164 3.93 -17.91 20.97
C LEU A 164 5.14 -17.03 20.56
N LEU A 165 6.18 -16.94 21.38
CA LEU A 165 7.39 -16.19 21.05
C LEU A 165 8.12 -16.78 19.85
N LYS A 166 8.19 -18.11 19.72
CA LYS A 166 8.76 -18.77 18.53
C LYS A 166 7.96 -18.43 17.27
N LEU A 167 6.63 -18.49 17.33
CA LEU A 167 5.76 -18.15 16.21
C LEU A 167 5.88 -16.67 15.84
N LYS A 168 5.90 -15.77 16.83
CA LYS A 168 6.14 -14.34 16.61
C LYS A 168 7.49 -14.08 15.93
N ALA A 169 8.55 -14.75 16.37
CA ALA A 169 9.86 -14.63 15.73
C ALA A 169 9.86 -15.19 14.29
N GLN A 170 9.15 -16.29 14.05
CA GLN A 170 9.03 -16.90 12.72
C GLN A 170 8.30 -15.99 11.73
N TYR A 171 7.24 -15.32 12.18
CA TYR A 171 6.36 -14.49 11.35
C TYR A 171 6.63 -12.99 11.46
N ALA A 172 7.65 -12.58 12.21
CA ALA A 172 8.06 -11.18 12.30
C ALA A 172 8.34 -10.61 10.91
N ILE A 173 7.93 -9.38 10.68
CA ILE A 173 8.27 -8.64 9.46
C ILE A 173 9.76 -8.32 9.55
N LYS A 174 10.56 -8.84 8.62
CA LYS A 174 12.03 -8.76 8.69
C LYS A 174 12.56 -7.34 8.54
N ASN A 175 11.96 -6.60 7.62
CA ASN A 175 12.21 -5.18 7.41
C ASN A 175 10.88 -4.48 7.65
N PRO A 176 10.53 -4.14 8.91
CA PRO A 176 9.34 -3.35 9.15
C PRO A 176 9.57 -2.01 8.44
N VAL A 177 8.87 -1.82 7.33
CA VAL A 177 8.68 -0.51 6.73
C VAL A 177 7.78 0.16 7.76
N ASN A 178 8.36 0.87 8.74
CA ASN A 178 7.54 1.76 9.54
C ASN A 178 6.72 2.57 8.53
N LYS A 179 5.41 2.79 8.70
CA LYS A 179 4.59 3.61 7.76
C LYS A 179 5.34 4.90 7.35
N GLN A 180 6.14 5.40 8.30
CA GLN A 180 7.29 6.28 8.11
C GLN A 180 8.08 6.03 6.82
N SER A 181 8.76 4.92 6.49
CA SER A 181 9.63 4.84 5.30
C SER A 181 8.98 5.05 3.92
N ALA A 182 7.73 4.65 3.68
CA ALA A 182 7.04 4.96 2.42
C ALA A 182 6.53 6.41 2.41
N GLN A 183 6.05 6.88 3.56
CA GLN A 183 5.61 8.27 3.77
C GLN A 183 6.80 9.25 3.85
N ASP A 184 7.96 8.81 4.31
CA ASP A 184 9.26 9.47 4.41
C ASP A 184 9.90 9.48 3.04
N GLY A 185 9.78 8.38 2.27
CA GLY A 185 10.13 8.36 0.86
C GLY A 185 9.33 9.45 0.14
N TRP A 186 8.01 9.43 0.30
CA TRP A 186 7.12 10.46 -0.22
C TRP A 186 7.46 11.90 0.23
N GLU A 187 7.71 12.12 1.52
CA GLU A 187 8.04 13.44 2.10
C GLU A 187 9.44 13.93 1.69
N ARG A 188 10.43 13.03 1.59
CA ARG A 188 11.78 13.34 1.09
C ARG A 188 11.73 13.77 -0.37
N LEU A 189 11.04 12.98 -1.20
CA LEU A 189 10.81 13.26 -2.62
C LEU A 189 10.13 14.62 -2.81
N TRP A 190 9.13 14.91 -1.98
CA TRP A 190 8.42 16.18 -2.01
C TRP A 190 9.32 17.36 -1.62
N GLY A 191 10.12 17.23 -0.55
CA GLY A 191 11.07 18.27 -0.13
C GLY A 191 12.17 18.56 -1.15
N ILE A 192 12.54 17.59 -1.99
CA ILE A 192 13.50 17.77 -3.08
C ILE A 192 12.88 18.53 -4.26
N LEU A 193 11.61 18.26 -4.58
CA LEU A 193 10.87 19.00 -5.61
C LEU A 193 10.58 20.46 -5.21
N GLU A 194 10.24 20.73 -3.95
CA GLU A 194 10.04 22.11 -3.46
C GLU A 194 11.30 22.95 -3.64
N LYS A 195 12.46 22.41 -3.26
CA LYS A 195 13.76 23.08 -3.46
C LYS A 195 14.07 23.37 -4.93
N GLN A 196 13.80 22.42 -5.83
CA GLN A 196 14.03 22.61 -7.26
C GLN A 196 13.03 23.57 -7.93
N ALA A 197 11.84 23.74 -7.35
CA ALA A 197 10.85 24.70 -7.79
C ALA A 197 11.16 26.13 -7.32
N GLU A 198 11.81 26.30 -6.17
CA GLU A 198 12.28 27.59 -5.66
C GLU A 198 13.54 28.12 -6.39
N GLU A 199 14.29 27.24 -7.06
CA GLU A 199 15.51 27.59 -7.82
C GLU A 199 15.26 28.01 -9.28
N ARG A 200 13.99 28.23 -9.71
CA ARG A 200 13.62 28.67 -11.07
C ARG A 200 12.74 29.93 -11.06
#